data_AF-A0A672MWI5-F1
#
_entry.id   AF-A0A672MWI5-F1
#
_cell.length_a   1.000
_cell.length_b   1.000
_cell.length_c   1.000
_cell.angle_alpha   90.00
_cell.angle_beta   90.00
_cell.angle_gamma   90.00
#
_symmetry.space_group_name_H-M   'P 1'
#
loop_
_entity.id
_entity.type
_entity.pdbx_description
1 polymer ?
#
loop_
_entity_poly.entity_id
_entity_poly.type
_entity_poly.pdbx_seq_one_letter_code
_entity_poly.pdbx_strand_id
1 'polypeptide(L)' 'VLVCPLHIVERFRDLHPDEVADLFMTAQKIANVIEKHFQASSLTIVIHV' A
#
# COMPACT_ATOMS: atom_id res chain seq x y z
N VAL A 1 -5.40 -0.37 -7.68
CA VAL A 1 -6.09 -0.83 -6.45
C VAL A 1 -5.81 0.16 -5.33
N LEU A 2 -6.66 0.21 -4.29
CA LEU A 2 -6.41 1.00 -3.08
C LEU A 2 -6.04 0.07 -1.93
N VAL A 3 -5.08 0.48 -1.11
CA VAL A 3 -4.72 -0.15 0.16
C VAL A 3 -4.93 0.90 1.24
N CYS A 4 -5.68 0.56 2.29
CA CYS A 4 -6.04 1.48 3.35
C CYS A 4 -5.73 0.85 4.72
N PRO A 5 -5.28 1.64 5.70
CA PRO A 5 -5.11 1.17 7.07
C PRO A 5 -6.47 0.77 7.66
N LEU A 6 -6.46 -0.20 8.58
CA LEU A 6 -7.67 -0.66 9.27
C LEU A 6 -8.11 0.33 10.35
N HIS A 7 -7.14 0.90 11.07
CA HIS A 7 -7.39 1.93 12.06
C HIS A 7 -7.65 3.26 11.35
N ILE A 8 -8.73 3.93 11.74
CA ILE A 8 -9.16 5.19 11.13
C ILE A 8 -8.35 6.33 11.72
N VAL A 9 -7.58 7.01 10.87
CA VAL A 9 -6.81 8.20 11.21
C VAL A 9 -7.03 9.29 10.15
N GLU A 10 -6.90 10.56 10.55
CA GLU A 10 -7.17 11.70 9.64
C GLU A 10 -6.02 11.97 8.67
N ARG A 11 -4.77 11.76 9.11
CA ARG A 11 -3.57 12.02 8.30
C ARG A 11 -2.66 10.80 8.28
N PHE A 12 -1.88 10.69 7.20
CA PHE A 12 -0.85 9.65 7.10
C PHE A 12 0.18 9.68 8.26
N ARG A 13 0.48 10.86 8.80
CA ARG A 13 1.41 11.04 9.93
C ARG A 13 0.90 10.49 11.27
N ASP A 14 -0.40 10.23 11.37
CA ASP A 14 -1.05 9.77 12.59
C ASP A 14 -1.01 8.23 12.70
N LEU A 15 -0.50 7.54 11.67
CA LEU A 15 -0.24 6.11 11.69
C LEU A 15 0.98 5.80 12.56
N HIS A 16 0.89 4.74 13.36
CA HIS A 16 2.04 4.19 14.05
C HIS A 16 3.03 3.57 13.06
N PRO A 17 4.33 3.49 13.42
CA PRO A 17 5.35 2.87 12.57
C PRO A 17 4.98 1.45 12.09
N ASP A 18 4.36 0.65 12.96
CA ASP A 18 3.93 -0.72 12.62
C ASP A 18 2.80 -0.73 11.59
N GLU A 19 1.89 0.25 11.64
CA GLU A 19 0.78 0.40 10.68
C GLU A 19 1.31 0.86 9.32
N VAL A 20 2.31 1.75 9.30
CA VAL A 20 3.00 2.15 8.06
C VAL A 20 3.71 0.95 7.43
N ALA A 21 4.44 0.18 8.24
CA ALA A 21 5.13 -1.03 7.77
C ALA A 21 4.13 -2.04 7.18
N ASP A 22 3.04 -2.32 7.89
CA ASP A 22 1.98 -3.23 7.42
C ASP A 22 1.34 -2.76 6.11
N LEU A 23 1.06 -1.46 5.97
CA LEU A 23 0.51 -0.86 4.75
C LEU A 23 1.39 -1.14 3.53
N PHE A 24 2.71 -0.91 3.66
CA PHE A 24 3.64 -1.13 2.55
C PHE A 24 3.92 -2.61 2.29
N MET A 25 3.98 -3.45 3.32
CA MET A 25 4.09 -4.90 3.14
C MET A 25 2.87 -5.47 2.40
N THR A 26 1.68 -4.96 2.71
CA THR A 26 0.45 -5.32 2.01
C THR A 26 0.45 -4.82 0.57
N ALA A 27 0.88 -3.56 0.33
CA ALA A 27 1.03 -3.02 -1.01
C ALA A 27 2.01 -3.84 -1.87
N GLN A 28 3.15 -4.27 -1.32
CA GLN A 28 4.12 -5.14 -2.00
C GLN A 28 3.53 -6.51 -2.38
N LYS A 29 2.78 -7.14 -1.47
CA LYS A 29 2.12 -8.43 -1.77
C LYS A 29 1.14 -8.30 -2.93
N ILE A 30 0.34 -7.23 -2.92
CA ILE A 30 -0.63 -6.96 -3.99
C ILE A 30 0.08 -6.61 -5.30
N ALA A 31 1.15 -5.83 -5.25
CA ALA A 31 1.97 -5.46 -6.41
C ALA A 31 2.47 -6.71 -7.16
N ASN A 32 3.03 -7.69 -6.45
CA ASN A 32 3.50 -8.96 -7.05
C ASN A 32 2.37 -9.73 -7.76
N VAL A 33 1.16 -9.71 -7.20
CA VAL A 33 -0.02 -10.35 -7.83
C VAL A 33 -0.42 -9.59 -9.09
N ILE A 34 -0.47 -8.25 -9.03
CA ILE A 34 -0.83 -7.39 -10.16
C ILE A 34 0.18 -7.51 -11.29
N GLU A 35 1.48 -7.46 -11.00
CA GLU A 35 2.55 -7.64 -12.00
C GLU A 35 2.38 -8.93 -12.78
N LYS A 36 2.18 -10.05 -12.08
CA LYS A 36 1.96 -11.37 -12.72
C LYS A 36 0.67 -11.41 -13.52
N HIS A 37 -0.41 -10.84 -12.98
CA HIS A 37 -1.72 -10.87 -13.62
C HIS A 37 -1.74 -10.06 -14.93
N PHE A 38 -1.10 -8.90 -14.93
CA PHE A 38 -1.08 -8.00 -16.08
C PHE A 38 0.20 -8.10 -16.93
N GLN A 39 1.14 -8.99 -16.57
CA GLN A 39 2.45 -9.12 -17.25
C GLN A 39 3.19 -7.77 -17.31
N ALA A 40 3.03 -6.96 -16.26
CA ALA A 40 3.59 -5.61 -16.19
C ALA A 40 5.07 -5.65 -15.77
N SER A 41 5.87 -4.74 -16.30
CA SER A 41 7.28 -4.57 -15.94
C SER A 41 7.52 -3.45 -14.92
N SER A 42 6.51 -2.64 -14.63
CA SER A 42 6.57 -1.58 -13.63
C SER A 42 5.19 -1.33 -13.01
N LEU A 43 5.22 -0.77 -11.80
CA LEU A 43 4.06 -0.29 -11.07
C LEU A 43 4.39 1.04 -10.40
N THR A 44 3.38 1.89 -10.26
CA THR A 44 3.48 3.15 -9.52
C THR A 44 2.64 3.06 -8.25
N ILE A 45 3.27 3.32 -7.10
CA ILE A 45 2.59 3.45 -5.81
C ILE A 45 2.49 4.94 -5.48
N VAL A 46 1.27 5.42 -5.23
CA VAL A 46 0.98 6.81 -4.89
C VAL A 46 0.37 6.86 -3.49
N ILE A 47 0.90 7.76 -2.66
CA ILE A 47 0.32 8.06 -1.35
C ILE A 47 -0.49 9.34 -1.50
N HIS A 48 -1.78 9.25 -1.19
CA HIS A 48 -2.65 10.42 -1.08
C HIS A 48 -2.54 10.97 0.35
N VAL A 49 -1.89 12.13 0.49
CA VAL A 49 -1.67 12.85 1.76
C VAL A 49 -2.55 14.09 1.87
#